data_AF-A0A9X3SA52-F1
#
_entry.id   AF-A0A9X3SA52-F1
#
_cell.length_a   1.000
_cell.length_b   1.000
_cell.length_c   1.000
_cell.angle_alpha   90.00
_cell.angle_beta   90.00
_cell.angle_gamma   90.00
#
_symmetry.space_group_name_H-M   'P 1'
#
loop_
_entity.id
_entity.type
_entity.pdbx_description
1 polymer ?
#
loop_
_entity_poly.entity_id
_entity_poly.type
_entity_poly.pdbx_seq_one_letter_code
_entity_poly.pdbx_strand_id
1 'polypeptide(L)'
;MVRATLVVSVVLSLTGTASASVRADWGGHAAAAAALDVPLPPSVYIHLGGCPEAGAEQLACSSPVSDQVWIPREDATDWFTLGHEIGHQFDRQVLTEDLRWWLRGLMRADGRGEWFREKGPNEWFADFYALCAMGFDRRPRNEAHMAYLTEDPSPRRLRRVCTAIRMIGLATSTRS
;
A
#
# COMPACT_ATOMS: atom_id res chain seq x y z
N MET A 1 -17.16 9.94 -26.18
CA MET A 1 -16.88 10.65 -24.91
C MET A 1 -15.37 10.63 -24.71
N VAL A 2 -14.72 11.80 -24.72
CA VAL A 2 -13.26 11.92 -24.49
C VAL A 2 -13.04 11.91 -22.97
N ARG A 3 -12.41 10.87 -22.43
CA ARG A 3 -11.97 10.85 -21.03
C ARG A 3 -10.77 11.78 -20.91
N ALA A 4 -10.91 12.87 -20.16
CA ALA A 4 -9.79 13.73 -19.82
C ALA A 4 -8.99 13.08 -18.69
N THR A 5 -7.83 12.51 -19.01
CA THR A 5 -6.87 12.04 -18.00
C THR A 5 -6.18 13.26 -17.39
N LEU A 6 -6.52 13.61 -16.15
CA LEU A 6 -5.79 14.63 -15.40
C LEU A 6 -4.52 13.99 -14.83
N VAL A 7 -3.39 14.18 -15.50
CA VAL A 7 -2.08 13.80 -14.96
C VAL A 7 -1.69 14.83 -13.90
N VAL A 8 -1.99 14.55 -12.63
CA VAL A 8 -1.46 15.34 -11.51
C VAL A 8 -0.06 14.80 -11.20
N SER A 9 0.95 15.35 -11.87
CA SER A 9 2.35 15.17 -11.44
C SER A 9 2.57 16.00 -10.17
N VAL A 10 2.46 15.39 -9.00
CA VAL A 10 2.92 16.03 -7.76
C VAL A 10 4.45 15.99 -7.76
N VAL A 11 5.09 17.01 -8.32
CA VAL A 11 6.53 17.24 -8.18
C VAL A 11 6.75 18.07 -6.93
N LEU A 12 6.95 17.41 -5.79
CA LEU A 12 7.40 18.08 -4.57
C LEU A 12 8.93 18.07 -4.57
N SER A 13 9.52 19.17 -5.03
CA SER A 13 10.98 19.35 -4.99
C SER A 13 11.33 20.66 -4.31
N LEU A 14 12.08 20.55 -3.20
CA LEU A 14 13.07 21.57 -2.81
C LEU A 14 14.41 20.96 -2.32
N THR A 15 14.64 19.64 -2.38
CA THR A 15 15.88 19.03 -1.83
C THR A 15 16.52 17.88 -2.65
N GLY A 16 16.09 17.59 -3.89
CA GLY A 16 16.84 16.67 -4.77
C GLY A 16 16.71 15.18 -4.44
N THR A 17 15.55 14.74 -3.96
CA THR A 17 15.17 13.32 -3.82
C THR A 17 14.37 12.85 -5.03
N ALA A 18 14.57 11.60 -5.49
CA ALA A 18 13.76 11.00 -6.54
C ALA A 18 12.25 11.14 -6.22
N SER A 19 11.47 11.62 -7.19
CA SER A 19 10.03 11.84 -7.04
C SER A 19 9.26 10.58 -7.43
N ALA A 20 8.42 10.05 -6.55
CA ALA A 20 7.44 9.03 -6.93
C ALA A 20 6.39 9.65 -7.86
N SER A 21 6.04 8.96 -8.96
CA SER A 21 4.97 9.40 -9.84
C SER A 21 3.66 8.69 -9.48
N VAL A 22 2.73 9.42 -8.88
CA VAL A 22 1.34 8.97 -8.71
C VAL A 22 0.52 9.54 -9.86
N ARG A 23 -0.16 8.69 -10.62
CA ARG A 23 -1.23 9.13 -11.53
C ARG A 23 -2.55 8.54 -11.08
N ALA A 24 -3.58 9.37 -11.00
CA ALA A 24 -4.92 8.94 -10.65
C ALA A 24 -5.90 9.53 -11.66
N ASP A 25 -6.92 8.76 -12.02
CA ASP A 25 -7.94 9.20 -13.00
C ASP A 25 -8.77 10.41 -12.51
N TRP A 26 -8.64 10.83 -11.24
CA TRP A 26 -9.27 12.02 -10.64
C TRP A 26 -8.38 12.70 -9.56
N GLY A 27 -8.33 14.04 -9.55
CA GLY A 27 -7.41 14.85 -8.72
C GLY A 27 -7.55 14.73 -7.18
N GLY A 28 -8.66 14.20 -6.65
CA GLY A 28 -8.82 13.96 -5.21
C GLY A 28 -7.95 12.81 -4.66
N HIS A 29 -7.55 11.85 -5.50
CA HIS A 29 -6.91 10.61 -5.05
C HIS A 29 -5.39 10.64 -5.15
N ALA A 30 -4.84 11.49 -6.01
CA ALA A 30 -3.41 11.85 -5.92
C ALA A 30 -3.12 12.53 -4.57
N ALA A 31 -4.02 13.42 -4.12
CA ALA A 31 -3.95 14.00 -2.78
C ALA A 31 -4.14 12.96 -1.67
N ALA A 32 -5.01 11.96 -1.90
CA ALA A 32 -5.18 10.84 -0.99
C ALA A 32 -3.90 10.00 -0.83
N ALA A 33 -3.33 9.52 -1.95
CA ALA A 33 -2.06 8.80 -1.93
C ALA A 33 -0.93 9.65 -1.34
N ALA A 34 -0.90 10.96 -1.62
CA ALA A 34 0.07 11.89 -1.03
C ALA A 34 -0.15 12.15 0.48
N ALA A 35 -1.34 11.87 1.00
CA ALA A 35 -1.66 11.98 2.42
C ALA A 35 -1.31 10.70 3.22
N LEU A 36 -0.86 9.64 2.55
CA LEU A 36 -0.36 8.45 3.22
C LEU A 36 0.96 8.76 3.90
N ASP A 37 1.08 8.48 5.19
CA ASP A 37 2.29 8.73 5.98
C ASP A 37 3.33 7.59 5.81
N VAL A 38 3.53 7.14 4.58
CA VAL A 38 4.46 6.07 4.19
C VAL A 38 5.09 6.37 2.82
N PRO A 39 6.33 5.89 2.56
CA PRO A 39 6.93 6.06 1.24
C PRO A 39 6.13 5.32 0.18
N LEU A 40 5.83 6.02 -0.91
CA LEU A 40 5.15 5.44 -2.06
C LEU A 40 6.12 4.60 -2.92
N PRO A 41 5.61 3.62 -3.68
CA PRO A 41 6.40 2.98 -4.73
C PRO A 41 6.87 4.01 -5.77
N PRO A 42 7.95 3.72 -6.53
CA PRO A 42 8.44 4.61 -7.59
C PRO A 42 7.35 5.05 -8.57
N SER A 43 6.43 4.15 -8.90
CA SER A 43 5.29 4.43 -9.77
C SER A 43 4.03 3.71 -9.32
N VAL A 44 2.89 4.39 -9.39
CA VAL A 44 1.57 3.78 -9.20
C VAL A 44 0.49 4.54 -9.95
N TYR A 45 -0.40 3.80 -10.58
CA TYR A 45 -1.52 4.27 -11.37
C TYR A 45 -2.82 3.77 -10.75
N ILE A 46 -3.62 4.68 -10.20
CA ILE A 46 -4.84 4.33 -9.48
C ILE A 46 -6.06 4.54 -10.39
N HIS A 47 -6.76 3.44 -10.65
CA HIS A 47 -8.03 3.38 -11.36
C HIS A 47 -9.18 3.27 -10.38
N LEU A 48 -10.26 4.00 -10.66
CA LEU A 48 -11.50 3.93 -9.89
C LEU A 48 -12.55 3.09 -10.62
N GLY A 49 -12.68 1.85 -10.18
CA GLY A 49 -13.55 0.82 -10.75
C GLY A 49 -13.12 -0.57 -10.26
N GLY A 50 -13.96 -1.57 -10.53
CA GLY A 50 -13.64 -2.95 -10.18
C GLY A 50 -12.40 -3.47 -10.91
N CYS A 51 -11.80 -4.49 -10.31
CA CYS A 51 -10.63 -5.16 -10.87
C CYS A 51 -10.95 -5.79 -12.24
N PRO A 52 -10.16 -5.54 -13.30
CA PRO A 52 -10.46 -6.02 -14.65
C PRO A 52 -10.33 -7.55 -14.79
N GLU A 53 -9.48 -8.19 -13.99
CA GLU A 53 -9.11 -9.60 -14.13
C GLU A 53 -9.87 -10.54 -13.16
N ALA A 54 -10.53 -9.98 -12.16
CA ALA A 54 -11.01 -10.77 -11.03
C ALA A 54 -12.50 -11.15 -11.06
N GLY A 55 -13.22 -10.81 -12.13
CA GLY A 55 -14.69 -10.85 -12.09
C GLY A 55 -15.26 -9.83 -11.08
N ALA A 56 -16.58 -9.73 -11.00
CA ALA A 56 -17.27 -8.68 -10.24
C ALA A 56 -17.08 -8.76 -8.70
N GLU A 57 -16.37 -9.77 -8.19
CA GLU A 57 -16.34 -10.10 -6.75
C GLU A 57 -15.07 -9.63 -6.02
N GLN A 58 -13.93 -9.39 -6.71
CA GLN A 58 -12.82 -8.70 -6.05
C GLN A 58 -13.02 -7.20 -6.17
N LEU A 59 -13.23 -6.60 -5.01
CA LEU A 59 -13.49 -5.17 -4.84
C LEU A 59 -12.26 -4.38 -5.32
N ALA A 60 -11.11 -4.54 -4.68
CA ALA A 60 -9.85 -3.90 -5.08
C ALA A 60 -8.80 -4.91 -5.55
N CYS A 61 -7.84 -4.45 -6.37
CA CYS A 61 -6.69 -5.28 -6.75
C CYS A 61 -5.50 -4.46 -7.25
N SER A 62 -4.35 -5.10 -7.33
CA SER A 62 -3.11 -4.57 -7.89
C SER A 62 -2.57 -5.50 -8.98
N SER A 63 -2.03 -4.92 -10.06
CA SER A 63 -1.47 -5.71 -11.15
C SER A 63 -0.11 -6.30 -10.74
N PRO A 64 0.13 -7.62 -10.92
CA PRO A 64 1.42 -8.23 -10.63
C PRO A 64 2.49 -7.90 -11.69
N VAL A 65 2.08 -7.36 -12.86
CA VAL A 65 2.96 -7.14 -14.02
C VAL A 65 3.03 -5.67 -14.47
N SER A 66 2.23 -4.80 -13.86
CA SER A 66 2.20 -3.37 -14.18
C SER A 66 1.99 -2.53 -12.91
N ASP A 67 2.15 -1.21 -13.03
CA ASP A 67 2.05 -0.28 -11.91
C ASP A 67 0.59 0.11 -11.58
N GLN A 68 -0.38 -0.69 -12.03
CA GLN A 68 -1.81 -0.38 -11.93
C GLN A 68 -2.43 -0.94 -10.63
N VAL A 69 -3.31 -0.14 -10.05
CA VAL A 69 -4.13 -0.44 -8.88
C VAL A 69 -5.58 -0.07 -9.21
N TRP A 70 -6.53 -0.93 -8.87
CA TRP A 70 -7.96 -0.70 -9.05
C TRP A 70 -8.63 -0.67 -7.67
N ILE A 71 -9.36 0.40 -7.40
CA ILE A 71 -10.14 0.59 -6.18
C ILE A 71 -11.59 0.85 -6.59
N PRO A 72 -12.60 0.17 -6.01
CA PRO A 72 -13.99 0.52 -6.22
C PRO A 72 -14.25 1.97 -5.87
N ARG A 73 -15.24 2.57 -6.54
CA ARG A 73 -15.53 3.99 -6.31
C ARG A 73 -16.06 4.24 -4.90
N GLU A 74 -16.83 3.29 -4.40
CA GLU A 74 -17.38 3.23 -3.05
C GLU A 74 -16.28 3.15 -1.98
N ASP A 75 -15.17 2.48 -2.29
CA ASP A 75 -14.04 2.27 -1.37
C ASP A 75 -12.92 3.29 -1.56
N ALA A 76 -13.12 4.30 -2.41
CA ALA A 76 -12.10 5.29 -2.72
C ALA A 76 -11.68 6.14 -1.49
N THR A 77 -12.47 6.11 -0.41
CA THR A 77 -12.16 6.74 0.89
C THR A 77 -11.72 5.73 1.96
N ASP A 78 -11.65 4.44 1.63
CA ASP A 78 -11.09 3.43 2.50
C ASP A 78 -9.56 3.42 2.37
N TRP A 79 -8.93 4.20 3.25
CA TRP A 79 -7.48 4.34 3.35
C TRP A 79 -6.76 3.01 3.58
N PHE A 80 -7.43 2.04 4.20
CA PHE A 80 -6.83 0.72 4.38
C PHE A 80 -6.71 0.02 3.04
N THR A 81 -7.82 -0.12 2.32
CA THR A 81 -7.86 -0.78 1.01
C THR A 81 -6.94 -0.09 0.01
N LEU A 82 -6.96 1.24 -0.06
CA LEU A 82 -6.02 1.99 -0.90
C LEU A 82 -4.55 1.73 -0.51
N GLY A 83 -4.25 1.78 0.80
CA GLY A 83 -2.91 1.51 1.31
C GLY A 83 -2.45 0.09 1.03
N HIS A 84 -3.35 -0.89 1.12
CA HIS A 84 -3.10 -2.30 0.89
C HIS A 84 -2.66 -2.54 -0.56
N GLU A 85 -3.42 -2.05 -1.53
CA GLU A 85 -3.08 -2.22 -2.95
C GLU A 85 -1.80 -1.47 -3.36
N ILE A 86 -1.58 -0.29 -2.79
CA ILE A 86 -0.30 0.42 -2.97
C ILE A 86 0.85 -0.36 -2.31
N GLY A 87 0.60 -1.03 -1.19
CA GLY A 87 1.54 -1.92 -0.52
C GLY A 87 2.01 -3.06 -1.41
N HIS A 88 1.12 -3.70 -2.18
CA HIS A 88 1.53 -4.68 -3.18
C HIS A 88 2.47 -4.10 -4.25
N GLN A 89 2.20 -2.87 -4.71
CA GLN A 89 3.08 -2.20 -5.66
C GLN A 89 4.44 -1.86 -5.05
N PHE A 90 4.47 -1.46 -3.77
CA PHE A 90 5.71 -1.23 -3.04
C PHE A 90 6.51 -2.53 -2.87
N ASP A 91 5.85 -3.63 -2.47
CA ASP A 91 6.48 -4.95 -2.37
C ASP A 91 7.17 -5.30 -3.69
N ARG A 92 6.43 -5.24 -4.79
CA ARG A 92 6.93 -5.60 -6.13
C ARG A 92 8.09 -4.73 -6.59
N GLN A 93 7.98 -3.41 -6.45
CA GLN A 93 8.92 -2.46 -7.07
C GLN A 93 10.14 -2.16 -6.19
N VAL A 94 10.01 -2.26 -4.87
CA VAL A 94 11.03 -1.80 -3.92
C VAL A 94 11.70 -2.95 -3.18
N LEU A 95 10.96 -4.00 -2.83
CA LEU A 95 11.51 -5.08 -2.01
C LEU A 95 12.26 -6.11 -2.87
N THR A 96 13.50 -6.37 -2.49
CA THR A 96 14.25 -7.57 -2.88
C THR A 96 13.82 -8.77 -2.03
N GLU A 97 14.11 -10.00 -2.46
CA GLU A 97 13.83 -11.22 -1.66
C GLU A 97 14.42 -11.16 -0.25
N ASP A 98 15.65 -10.65 -0.07
CA ASP A 98 16.27 -10.54 1.26
C ASP A 98 15.50 -9.60 2.20
N LEU A 99 15.05 -8.46 1.67
CA LEU A 99 14.20 -7.50 2.40
C LEU A 99 12.84 -8.12 2.75
N ARG A 100 12.23 -8.87 1.81
CA ARG A 100 10.98 -9.60 2.08
C ARG A 100 11.17 -10.58 3.22
N TRP A 101 12.23 -11.38 3.18
CA TRP A 101 12.52 -12.37 4.21
C TRP A 101 12.75 -11.73 5.58
N TRP A 102 13.54 -10.65 5.63
CA TRP A 102 13.80 -9.91 6.87
C TRP A 102 12.53 -9.26 7.44
N LEU A 103 11.70 -8.63 6.60
CA LEU A 103 10.43 -8.03 7.02
C LEU A 103 9.45 -9.08 7.56
N ARG A 104 9.37 -10.27 6.96
CA ARG A 104 8.55 -11.38 7.48
C ARG A 104 8.95 -11.75 8.91
N GLY A 105 10.26 -11.81 9.19
CA GLY A 105 10.76 -12.02 10.54
C GLY A 105 10.34 -10.93 11.53
N LEU A 106 10.32 -9.65 11.10
CA LEU A 106 9.88 -8.52 11.92
C LEU A 106 8.38 -8.52 12.20
N MET A 107 7.57 -8.86 11.19
CA MET A 107 6.12 -9.04 11.33
C MET A 107 5.80 -10.19 12.29
N ARG A 108 6.79 -11.07 12.56
CA ARG A 108 6.63 -12.36 13.23
C ARG A 108 5.47 -13.14 12.63
N ALA A 109 5.48 -13.23 11.31
CA ALA A 109 4.68 -14.22 10.63
C ALA A 109 5.32 -15.60 10.88
N ASP A 110 5.26 -16.06 12.13
CA ASP A 110 5.72 -17.38 12.56
C ASP A 110 4.64 -18.45 12.34
N GLY A 111 3.57 -18.09 11.62
CA GLY A 111 2.42 -18.93 11.31
C GLY A 111 1.47 -19.13 12.50
N ARG A 112 1.69 -18.45 13.64
CA ARG A 112 0.80 -18.51 14.80
C ARG A 112 -0.23 -17.38 14.71
N GLY A 113 -1.33 -17.69 14.05
CA GLY A 113 -2.45 -16.80 13.82
C GLY A 113 -3.18 -17.27 12.57
N GLU A 114 -4.51 -17.30 12.59
CA GLU A 114 -5.31 -17.80 11.47
C GLU A 114 -4.99 -17.01 10.20
N TRP A 115 -4.86 -15.69 10.32
CA TRP A 115 -4.44 -14.80 9.24
C TRP A 115 -3.11 -15.17 8.57
N PHE A 116 -2.06 -15.42 9.37
CA PHE A 116 -0.73 -15.80 8.84
C PHE A 116 -0.72 -17.20 8.23
N ARG A 117 -1.77 -18.00 8.43
CA ARG A 117 -1.91 -19.32 7.78
C ARG A 117 -2.71 -19.24 6.50
N GLU A 118 -3.72 -18.39 6.45
CA GLU A 118 -4.60 -18.23 5.31
C GLU A 118 -4.02 -17.36 4.21
N LYS A 119 -3.21 -16.37 4.58
CA LYS A 119 -2.72 -15.34 3.66
C LYS A 119 -1.27 -15.55 3.31
N GLY A 120 -0.91 -15.11 2.09
CA GLY A 120 0.46 -15.15 1.61
C GLY A 120 1.31 -14.01 2.19
N PRO A 121 2.65 -14.11 2.14
CA PRO A 121 3.51 -13.07 2.68
C PRO A 121 3.39 -11.70 2.01
N ASN A 122 2.97 -11.66 0.74
CA ASN A 122 2.66 -10.43 0.01
C ASN A 122 1.45 -9.70 0.63
N GLU A 123 0.43 -10.45 1.05
CA GLU A 123 -0.76 -9.93 1.74
C GLU A 123 -0.39 -9.38 3.11
N TRP A 124 0.44 -10.10 3.87
CA TRP A 124 0.90 -9.61 5.17
C TRP A 124 1.63 -8.28 5.01
N PHE A 125 2.52 -8.17 4.02
CA PHE A 125 3.22 -6.93 3.77
C PHE A 125 2.24 -5.80 3.40
N ALA A 126 1.30 -6.05 2.49
CA ALA A 126 0.31 -5.07 2.05
C ALA A 126 -0.53 -4.53 3.22
N ASP A 127 -0.96 -5.39 4.13
CA ASP A 127 -1.68 -4.99 5.34
C ASP A 127 -0.84 -4.14 6.28
N PHE A 128 0.38 -4.58 6.60
CA PHE A 128 1.27 -3.80 7.45
C PHE A 128 1.57 -2.43 6.81
N TYR A 129 1.76 -2.39 5.50
CA TYR A 129 1.93 -1.15 4.76
C TYR A 129 0.69 -0.24 4.90
N ALA A 130 -0.51 -0.78 4.70
CA ALA A 130 -1.78 -0.05 4.86
C ALA A 130 -1.95 0.53 6.27
N LEU A 131 -1.66 -0.27 7.30
CA LEU A 131 -1.70 0.18 8.69
C LEU A 131 -0.70 1.29 8.97
N CYS A 132 0.51 1.19 8.41
CA CYS A 132 1.49 2.27 8.51
C CYS A 132 1.02 3.54 7.80
N ALA A 133 0.36 3.39 6.65
CA ALA A 133 -0.15 4.49 5.83
C ALA A 133 -1.28 5.26 6.52
N MET A 134 -2.15 4.54 7.24
CA MET A 134 -3.26 5.11 8.00
C MET A 134 -2.83 5.80 9.30
N GLY A 135 -1.70 5.40 9.87
CA GLY A 135 -1.26 5.84 11.20
C GLY A 135 -1.99 5.11 12.33
N PHE A 136 -1.39 5.13 13.53
CA PHE A 136 -1.80 4.33 14.69
C PHE A 136 -3.18 4.66 15.25
N ASP A 137 -3.72 5.85 14.95
CA ASP A 137 -4.96 6.35 15.54
C ASP A 137 -6.19 6.04 14.68
N ARG A 138 -5.99 5.52 13.45
CA ARG A 138 -7.08 5.20 12.53
C ARG A 138 -7.35 3.70 12.54
N ARG A 139 -8.64 3.36 12.63
CA ARG A 139 -9.12 1.98 12.53
C ARG A 139 -9.64 1.71 11.12
N PRO A 140 -9.31 0.55 10.51
CA PRO A 140 -9.99 0.08 9.31
C PRO A 140 -11.50 0.12 9.47
N ARG A 141 -12.23 0.49 8.42
CA ARG A 141 -13.71 0.48 8.44
C ARG A 141 -14.27 -0.93 8.36
N ASN A 142 -13.54 -1.84 7.74
CA ASN A 142 -13.94 -3.23 7.55
C ASN A 142 -13.63 -4.06 8.82
N GLU A 143 -14.67 -4.70 9.37
CA GLU A 143 -14.55 -5.57 10.55
C GLU A 143 -13.61 -6.77 10.32
N ALA A 144 -13.49 -7.27 9.10
CA ALA A 144 -12.53 -8.33 8.76
C ALA A 144 -11.07 -7.85 8.90
N HIS A 145 -10.78 -6.62 8.48
CA HIS A 145 -9.47 -5.98 8.70
C HIS A 145 -9.22 -5.64 10.18
N MET A 146 -10.29 -5.42 10.95
CA MET A 146 -10.22 -5.23 12.40
C MET A 146 -9.94 -6.52 13.17
N ALA A 147 -10.49 -7.66 12.73
CA ALA A 147 -10.24 -8.96 13.34
C ALA A 147 -8.74 -9.33 13.30
N TYR A 148 -8.07 -8.97 12.21
CA TYR A 148 -6.61 -9.05 12.09
C TYR A 148 -5.88 -8.20 13.15
N LEU A 149 -6.27 -6.92 13.30
CA LEU A 149 -5.70 -6.01 14.30
C LEU A 149 -5.90 -6.47 15.75
N THR A 150 -6.93 -7.28 16.02
CA THR A 150 -7.20 -7.80 17.37
C THR A 150 -6.32 -8.99 17.76
N GLU A 151 -5.73 -9.73 16.82
CA GLU A 151 -4.89 -10.89 17.13
C GLU A 151 -3.39 -10.57 17.13
N ASP A 152 -2.88 -9.77 16.19
CA ASP A 152 -1.48 -9.32 16.09
C ASP A 152 -1.40 -8.38 14.86
N PRO A 153 -0.73 -7.21 14.84
CA PRO A 153 0.45 -6.83 15.63
C PRO A 153 0.20 -5.99 16.88
N SER A 154 0.96 -6.25 17.96
CA SER A 154 1.10 -5.28 19.05
C SER A 154 1.56 -3.89 18.54
N PRO A 155 1.16 -2.76 19.17
CA PRO A 155 1.56 -1.42 18.72
C PRO A 155 3.07 -1.22 18.59
N ARG A 156 3.87 -1.87 19.46
CA ARG A 156 5.34 -1.83 19.40
C ARG A 156 5.87 -2.50 18.13
N ARG A 157 5.25 -3.59 17.70
CA ARG A 157 5.65 -4.33 16.50
C ARG A 157 5.28 -3.55 15.26
N LEU A 158 4.04 -3.05 15.18
CA LEU A 158 3.61 -2.21 14.07
C LEU A 158 4.55 -0.99 13.93
N ARG A 159 4.92 -0.31 15.02
CA ARG A 159 5.95 0.76 14.98
C ARG A 159 7.27 0.33 14.35
N ARG A 160 7.79 -0.84 14.72
CA ARG A 160 9.05 -1.36 14.15
C ARG A 160 8.94 -1.63 12.66
N VAL A 161 7.84 -2.24 12.21
CA VAL A 161 7.59 -2.51 10.80
C VAL A 161 7.42 -1.21 10.02
N CYS A 162 6.66 -0.24 10.53
CA CYS A 162 6.51 1.07 9.88
C CYS A 162 7.83 1.83 9.79
N THR A 163 8.66 1.82 10.83
CA THR A 163 10.01 2.40 10.76
C THR A 163 10.84 1.71 9.69
N ALA A 164 10.82 0.38 9.62
CA ALA A 164 11.55 -0.37 8.61
C ALA A 164 11.11 -0.01 7.17
N ILE A 165 9.81 0.01 6.90
CA ILE A 165 9.24 0.41 5.60
C ILE A 165 9.68 1.83 5.22
N ARG A 166 9.60 2.78 6.17
CA ARG A 166 10.04 4.17 5.96
C ARG A 166 11.51 4.25 5.58
N MET A 167 12.38 3.55 6.31
CA MET A 167 13.81 3.54 6.03
C MET A 167 14.15 2.92 4.67
N ILE A 168 13.46 1.83 4.29
CA ILE A 168 13.64 1.19 2.98
C ILE A 168 13.23 2.15 1.85
N GLY A 169 12.07 2.80 1.97
CA GLY A 169 11.61 3.76 0.98
C GLY A 169 12.58 4.92 0.79
N LEU A 170 13.02 5.54 1.90
CA LEU A 170 14.00 6.63 1.87
C LEU A 170 15.34 6.22 1.24
N ALA A 171 15.82 5.01 1.52
CA ALA A 171 17.06 4.49 0.95
C ALA A 171 16.95 4.23 -0.56
N THR A 172 15.75 3.97 -1.06
CA THR A 172 15.50 3.72 -2.49
C THR A 172 15.37 5.02 -3.27
N SER A 173 14.72 6.04 -2.68
CA SER A 173 14.57 7.38 -3.29
C SER A 173 15.88 8.16 -3.44
N THR A 174 16.97 7.74 -2.77
CA THR A 174 18.29 8.40 -2.88
C THR A 174 19.19 7.76 -3.95
N ARG A 175 18.80 6.61 -4.51
CA ARG A 175 19.60 5.87 -5.51
C ARG A 175 19.12 6.06 -6.95
N SER A 176 18.00 6.73 -7.16
CA SER A 176 17.40 7.02 -8.47
C SER A 176 17.65 8.47 -8.85
#